data_AF-A0A6A5CCM6-F1
#
_entry.id   AF-A0A6A5CCM6-F1
#
_cell.length_a   1.000
_cell.length_b   1.000
_cell.length_c   1.000
_cell.angle_alpha   90.00
_cell.angle_beta   90.00
_cell.angle_gamma   90.00
#
_symmetry.space_group_name_H-M   'P 1'
#
loop_
_entity.id
_entity.type
_entity.pdbx_description
1 polymer ?
#
loop_
_entity_poly.entity_id
_entity_poly.type
_entity_poly.pdbx_seq_one_letter_code
_entity_poly.pdbx_strand_id
1 'polypeptide(L)'
;MPASPAKSLPLNILAFVEGFALGIEADVGNVTECTKDVYITLNDFDDAFYSLEYGFKRINVKLIETGLREFGAGVKELAVALKGCNVNGIIEKIESLAAQLQSGPLGIVKVVVHELINIFHNEKDITNEFKKAIQYWKDKKYELCGVQVGKIVGVLLE
;
A
#
# COMPACT_ATOMS: atom_id res chain seq x y z
N MET A 1 13.73 -14.39 34.51
CA MET A 1 14.07 -14.15 33.09
C MET A 1 13.70 -12.71 32.80
N PRO A 2 14.62 -11.82 32.39
CA PRO A 2 14.22 -10.49 31.96
C PRO A 2 13.47 -10.61 30.63
N ALA A 3 12.26 -10.06 30.57
CA ALA A 3 11.50 -9.93 29.34
C ALA A 3 12.34 -9.11 28.33
N SER A 4 12.55 -9.67 27.14
CA SER A 4 13.14 -8.93 26.03
C SER A 4 12.27 -7.68 25.77
N PRO A 5 12.84 -6.48 25.56
CA PRO A 5 12.04 -5.30 25.28
C PRO A 5 11.25 -5.55 23.99
N ALA A 6 9.92 -5.43 24.07
CA ALA A 6 9.03 -5.50 22.91
C ALA A 6 9.55 -4.53 21.85
N LYS A 7 9.85 -5.04 20.66
CA LYS A 7 10.46 -4.27 19.59
C LYS A 7 9.34 -3.56 18.83
N SER A 8 8.83 -2.47 19.40
CA SER A 8 7.78 -1.67 18.77
C SER A 8 8.21 -1.16 17.40
N LEU A 9 7.29 -1.13 16.45
CA LEU A 9 7.52 -0.50 15.16
C LEU A 9 7.94 0.98 15.34
N PRO A 10 8.84 1.49 14.48
CA PRO A 10 9.09 2.93 14.37
C PRO A 10 7.79 3.73 14.20
N LEU A 11 7.70 4.93 14.78
CA LEU A 11 6.47 5.75 14.78
C LEU A 11 5.90 6.01 13.38
N ASN A 12 6.77 6.24 12.38
CA ASN A 12 6.35 6.44 11.00
C ASN A 12 5.72 5.18 10.38
N ILE A 13 6.25 4.01 10.73
CA ILE A 13 5.74 2.73 10.23
C ILE A 13 4.43 2.40 10.91
N LEU A 14 4.34 2.58 12.24
CA LEU A 14 3.09 2.41 12.97
C LEU A 14 1.98 3.31 12.42
N ALA A 15 2.26 4.61 12.26
CA ALA A 15 1.31 5.57 11.69
C ALA A 15 0.84 5.15 10.29
N PHE A 16 1.75 4.67 9.45
CA PHE A 16 1.41 4.17 8.12
C PHE A 16 0.49 2.95 8.17
N VAL A 17 0.75 1.98 9.04
CA VAL A 17 -0.08 0.76 9.19
C VAL A 17 -1.46 1.11 9.75
N GLU A 18 -1.54 2.01 10.74
CA GLU A 18 -2.81 2.53 11.28
C GLU A 18 -3.61 3.22 10.18
N GLY A 19 -2.98 4.11 9.43
CA GLY A 19 -3.59 4.77 8.28
C GLY A 19 -4.08 3.76 7.23
N PHE A 20 -3.28 2.74 6.91
CA PHE A 20 -3.66 1.71 5.96
C PHE A 20 -4.92 0.96 6.41
N ALA A 21 -4.97 0.54 7.68
CA ALA A 21 -6.14 -0.14 8.24
C ALA A 21 -7.40 0.72 8.18
N LEU A 22 -7.28 2.01 8.49
CA LEU A 22 -8.36 2.99 8.31
C LEU A 22 -8.81 3.09 6.84
N GLY A 23 -7.86 3.07 5.90
CA GLY A 23 -8.13 3.20 4.48
C GLY A 23 -8.86 2.00 3.86
N ILE A 24 -8.60 0.78 4.34
CA ILE A 24 -9.34 -0.43 3.94
C ILE A 24 -10.61 -0.66 4.76
N GLU A 25 -10.97 0.29 5.64
CA GLU A 25 -12.11 0.20 6.56
C GLU A 25 -12.11 -1.09 7.41
N ALA A 26 -10.92 -1.60 7.73
CA ALA A 26 -10.79 -2.79 8.55
C ALA A 26 -10.93 -2.44 10.03
N ASP A 27 -11.74 -3.22 10.75
CA ASP A 27 -11.78 -3.19 12.21
C ASP A 27 -10.52 -3.88 12.75
N VAL A 28 -9.43 -3.12 12.79
CA VAL A 28 -8.22 -3.49 13.51
C VAL A 28 -8.40 -3.05 14.96
N GLY A 29 -8.12 -3.96 15.90
CA GLY A 29 -7.98 -3.58 17.31
C GLY A 29 -6.76 -2.66 17.52
N ASN A 30 -6.07 -2.83 18.64
CA ASN A 30 -4.86 -2.05 18.89
C ASN A 30 -3.73 -2.46 17.91
N VAL A 31 -3.50 -1.65 16.87
CA VAL A 31 -2.47 -1.90 15.84
C VAL A 31 -1.08 -2.04 16.45
N THR A 32 -0.76 -1.23 17.45
CA THR A 32 0.53 -1.31 18.17
C THR A 32 0.72 -2.67 18.82
N GLU A 33 -0.34 -3.22 19.41
CA GLU A 33 -0.28 -4.50 20.12
C GLU A 33 -0.17 -5.68 19.15
N CYS A 34 -0.92 -5.67 18.05
CA CYS A 34 -0.90 -6.76 17.08
C CYS A 34 0.31 -6.75 16.14
N THR A 35 1.06 -5.64 16.08
CA THR A 35 2.28 -5.51 15.27
C THR A 35 3.58 -5.48 16.09
N LYS A 36 3.52 -5.68 17.41
CA LYS A 36 4.66 -5.54 18.33
C LYS A 36 5.87 -6.46 18.06
N ASP A 37 5.64 -7.57 17.37
CA ASP A 37 6.67 -8.56 17.01
C ASP A 37 6.94 -8.60 15.50
N VAL A 38 6.33 -7.69 14.75
CA VAL A 38 6.44 -7.62 13.30
C VAL A 38 7.62 -6.73 12.93
N TYR A 39 8.39 -7.17 11.94
CA TYR A 39 9.36 -6.34 11.24
C TYR A 39 8.85 -6.09 9.82
N ILE A 40 8.51 -4.84 9.51
CA ILE A 40 8.22 -4.39 8.15
C ILE A 40 9.10 -3.20 7.78
N THR A 41 9.30 -3.02 6.48
CA THR A 41 9.91 -1.81 5.93
C THR A 41 8.89 -1.10 5.06
N LEU A 42 9.19 0.14 4.68
CA LEU A 42 8.38 0.87 3.70
C LEU A 42 9.18 1.18 2.43
N ASN A 43 10.27 0.44 2.19
CA ASN A 43 11.16 0.66 1.06
C ASN A 43 10.45 0.37 -0.26
N ASP A 44 9.67 -0.71 -0.32
CA ASP A 44 8.86 -1.03 -1.50
C ASP A 44 7.87 0.10 -1.84
N PHE A 45 7.34 0.81 -0.84
CA PHE A 45 6.50 1.98 -1.08
C PHE A 45 7.31 3.19 -1.55
N ASP A 46 8.52 3.40 -1.05
CA ASP A 46 9.41 4.45 -1.53
C ASP A 46 9.73 4.27 -3.02
N ASP A 47 10.14 3.06 -3.39
CA ASP A 47 10.43 2.67 -4.78
C ASP A 47 9.18 2.79 -5.65
N ALA A 48 8.04 2.26 -5.18
CA ALA A 48 6.77 2.34 -5.90
C ALA A 48 6.36 3.79 -6.18
N PHE A 49 6.41 4.66 -5.17
CA PHE A 49 6.00 6.05 -5.33
C PHE A 49 6.96 6.82 -6.23
N TYR A 50 8.25 6.51 -6.20
CA TYR A 50 9.20 7.03 -7.16
C TYR A 50 8.83 6.58 -8.60
N SER A 51 8.72 5.28 -8.85
CA SER A 51 8.42 4.71 -10.16
C SER A 51 7.08 5.24 -10.72
N LEU A 52 6.04 5.31 -9.88
CA LEU A 52 4.73 5.85 -10.26
C LEU A 52 4.79 7.35 -10.56
N GLU A 53 5.44 8.17 -9.73
CA GLU A 53 5.56 9.61 -9.96
C GLU A 53 6.25 9.91 -11.30
N TYR A 54 7.38 9.24 -11.57
CA TYR A 54 8.11 9.41 -12.83
C TYR A 54 7.37 8.80 -14.02
N GLY A 55 6.70 7.66 -13.81
CA GLY A 55 5.84 7.02 -14.79
C GLY A 55 4.71 7.94 -15.25
N PHE A 56 4.00 8.56 -14.32
CA PHE A 56 2.93 9.51 -14.63
C PHE A 56 3.45 10.78 -15.31
N LYS A 57 4.52 11.40 -14.79
CA LYS A 57 5.09 12.63 -15.36
C LYS A 57 5.57 12.47 -16.80
N ARG A 58 6.05 11.27 -17.16
CA ARG A 58 6.61 10.98 -18.49
C ARG A 58 5.70 10.15 -19.37
N ILE A 59 4.51 9.79 -18.89
CA ILE A 59 3.59 8.84 -19.55
C ILE A 59 4.35 7.55 -19.93
N ASN A 60 5.21 7.09 -19.02
CA ASN A 60 6.04 5.91 -19.23
C ASN A 60 5.35 4.68 -18.60
N VAL A 61 4.65 3.94 -19.44
CA VAL A 61 3.93 2.71 -19.08
C VAL A 61 4.82 1.73 -18.31
N LYS A 62 6.07 1.52 -18.74
CA LYS A 62 6.97 0.56 -18.07
C LYS A 62 7.29 0.98 -16.64
N LEU A 63 7.45 2.27 -16.38
CA LEU A 63 7.68 2.78 -15.03
C LEU A 63 6.41 2.66 -14.16
N ILE A 64 5.23 2.86 -14.74
CA ILE A 64 3.96 2.66 -14.02
C ILE A 64 3.80 1.16 -13.67
N GLU A 65 4.09 0.25 -14.61
CA GLU A 65 4.09 -1.20 -14.37
C GLU A 65 5.08 -1.60 -13.27
N THR A 66 6.30 -1.06 -13.30
CA THR A 66 7.30 -1.26 -12.24
C THR A 66 6.78 -0.77 -10.89
N GLY A 67 6.24 0.44 -10.85
CA GLY A 67 5.71 1.03 -9.63
C GLY A 67 4.52 0.26 -9.05
N LEU A 68 3.66 -0.34 -9.88
CA LEU A 68 2.59 -1.22 -9.43
C LEU A 68 3.12 -2.54 -8.85
N ARG A 69 4.19 -3.10 -9.42
CA ARG A 69 4.85 -4.29 -8.87
C ARG A 69 5.46 -4.02 -7.50
N GLU A 70 6.19 -2.92 -7.37
CA GLU A 70 6.77 -2.44 -6.10
C GLU A 70 5.67 -2.14 -5.08
N PHE A 71 4.58 -1.49 -5.50
CA PHE A 71 3.42 -1.25 -4.66
C PHE A 71 2.81 -2.57 -4.16
N GLY A 72 2.68 -3.56 -5.05
CA GLY A 72 2.24 -4.90 -4.68
C GLY A 72 3.17 -5.58 -3.66
N ALA A 73 4.49 -5.35 -3.72
CA ALA A 73 5.45 -5.85 -2.72
C ALA A 73 5.20 -5.21 -1.35
N GLY A 74 5.06 -3.89 -1.30
CA GLY A 74 4.75 -3.18 -0.06
C GLY A 74 3.40 -3.60 0.54
N VAL A 75 2.36 -3.76 -0.28
CA VAL A 75 1.04 -4.24 0.18
C VAL A 75 1.12 -5.66 0.75
N LYS A 76 1.99 -6.52 0.22
CA LYS A 76 2.24 -7.85 0.79
C LYS A 76 2.86 -7.77 2.19
N GLU A 77 3.81 -6.87 2.41
CA GLU A 77 4.38 -6.67 3.76
C GLU A 77 3.30 -6.21 4.76
N LEU A 78 2.40 -5.31 4.34
CA LEU A 78 1.26 -4.88 5.18
C LEU A 78 0.32 -6.03 5.52
N ALA A 79 0.00 -6.88 4.54
CA ALA A 79 -0.84 -8.04 4.78
C ALA A 79 -0.22 -8.96 5.83
N VAL A 80 1.10 -9.20 5.77
CA VAL A 80 1.83 -9.97 6.77
C VAL A 80 1.78 -9.30 8.15
N ALA A 81 1.96 -7.97 8.21
CA ALA A 81 1.89 -7.23 9.46
C ALA A 81 0.51 -7.31 10.12
N LEU A 82 -0.56 -7.28 9.32
CA LEU A 82 -1.92 -7.28 9.80
C LEU A 82 -2.48 -8.67 10.11
N LYS A 83 -1.78 -9.76 9.76
CA LYS A 83 -2.20 -11.13 10.16
C LYS A 83 -2.39 -11.28 11.67
N GLY A 84 -1.61 -10.56 12.47
CA GLY A 84 -1.73 -10.56 13.93
C GLY A 84 -2.95 -9.78 14.45
N CYS A 85 -3.60 -8.96 13.63
CA CYS A 85 -4.58 -7.96 14.04
C CYS A 85 -6.04 -8.43 13.98
N ASN A 86 -6.29 -9.73 13.85
CA ASN A 86 -7.61 -10.35 13.77
C ASN A 86 -8.52 -9.81 12.65
N VAL A 87 -7.95 -9.24 11.59
CA VAL A 87 -8.67 -8.76 10.38
C VAL A 87 -8.97 -9.89 9.40
N ASN A 88 -9.38 -11.03 9.95
CA ASN A 88 -9.57 -12.27 9.22
C ASN A 88 -10.70 -12.12 8.19
N GLY A 89 -10.39 -12.37 6.91
CA GLY A 89 -11.34 -12.30 5.78
C GLY A 89 -10.95 -11.34 4.66
N ILE A 90 -10.23 -10.25 4.97
CA ILE A 90 -9.69 -9.33 3.95
C ILE A 90 -8.22 -9.61 3.62
N ILE A 91 -7.45 -10.16 4.56
CA ILE A 91 -6.01 -10.42 4.39
C ILE A 91 -5.71 -11.32 3.19
N GLU A 92 -6.44 -12.42 3.01
CA GLU A 92 -6.24 -13.33 1.86
C GLU A 92 -6.50 -12.62 0.53
N LYS A 93 -7.47 -11.70 0.50
CA LYS A 93 -7.75 -10.88 -0.68
C LYS A 93 -6.63 -9.88 -0.94
N ILE A 94 -6.12 -9.22 0.11
CA ILE A 94 -4.98 -8.31 0.01
C ILE A 94 -3.72 -9.06 -0.46
N GLU A 95 -3.45 -10.26 0.06
CA GLU A 95 -2.32 -11.09 -0.40
C GLU A 95 -2.47 -11.53 -1.85
N SER A 96 -3.69 -11.90 -2.27
CA SER A 96 -4.00 -12.23 -3.67
C SER A 96 -3.79 -11.02 -4.58
N LEU A 97 -4.31 -9.85 -4.21
CA LEU A 97 -4.11 -8.61 -4.96
C LEU A 97 -2.61 -8.26 -5.06
N ALA A 98 -1.89 -8.33 -3.94
CA ALA A 98 -0.46 -8.08 -3.91
C ALA A 98 0.31 -9.01 -4.87
N ALA A 99 -0.04 -10.29 -4.89
CA ALA A 99 0.54 -11.26 -5.82
C ALA A 99 0.19 -10.95 -7.29
N GLN A 100 -1.04 -10.51 -7.57
CA GLN A 100 -1.47 -10.11 -8.91
C GLN A 100 -0.75 -8.85 -9.40
N LEU A 101 -0.51 -7.87 -8.53
CA LEU A 101 0.25 -6.67 -8.85
C LEU A 101 1.74 -6.98 -9.07
N GLN A 102 2.32 -7.89 -8.27
CA GLN A 102 3.72 -8.26 -8.40
C GLN A 102 4.02 -9.08 -9.67
N SER A 103 3.21 -10.11 -9.88
CA SER A 103 3.52 -11.25 -10.76
C SER A 103 2.31 -11.77 -11.52
N GLY A 104 1.15 -11.09 -11.42
CA GLY A 104 -0.08 -11.53 -12.08
C GLY A 104 0.02 -11.50 -13.60
N PRO A 105 -1.00 -12.04 -14.30
CA PRO A 105 -1.07 -11.95 -15.74
C PRO A 105 -0.87 -10.50 -16.19
N LEU A 106 -0.07 -10.27 -17.22
CA LEU A 106 0.14 -8.93 -17.81
C LEU A 106 -1.17 -8.18 -18.07
N GLY A 107 -2.29 -8.89 -18.22
CA GLY A 107 -3.64 -8.33 -18.34
C GLY A 107 -4.09 -7.49 -17.15
N ILE A 108 -3.89 -7.93 -15.89
CA ILE A 108 -4.38 -7.19 -14.70
C ILE A 108 -3.61 -5.89 -14.54
N VAL A 109 -2.27 -5.95 -14.60
CA VAL A 109 -1.42 -4.76 -14.58
C VAL A 109 -1.75 -3.84 -15.75
N LYS A 110 -1.98 -4.37 -16.97
CA LYS A 110 -2.41 -3.54 -18.11
C LYS A 110 -3.74 -2.84 -17.88
N VAL A 111 -4.73 -3.50 -17.29
CA VAL A 111 -6.03 -2.89 -16.99
C VAL A 111 -5.84 -1.73 -16.01
N VAL A 112 -5.13 -1.97 -14.90
CA VAL A 112 -4.84 -0.93 -13.90
C VAL A 112 -4.04 0.22 -14.52
N VAL A 113 -3.02 -0.06 -15.33
CA VAL A 113 -2.25 0.96 -16.05
C VAL A 113 -3.13 1.76 -17.00
N HIS A 114 -4.01 1.08 -17.74
CA HIS A 114 -4.91 1.73 -18.71
C HIS A 114 -5.88 2.66 -17.99
N GLU A 115 -6.42 2.24 -16.84
CA GLU A 115 -7.22 3.08 -15.96
C GLU A 115 -6.40 4.27 -15.46
N LEU A 116 -5.23 4.04 -14.87
CA LEU A 116 -4.39 5.11 -14.33
C LEU A 116 -4.00 6.16 -15.38
N ILE A 117 -3.70 5.75 -16.61
CA ILE A 117 -3.33 6.64 -17.72
C ILE A 117 -4.54 7.35 -18.34
N ASN A 118 -5.66 6.65 -18.57
CA ASN A 118 -6.86 7.26 -19.14
C ASN A 118 -7.53 8.22 -18.15
N ILE A 119 -7.47 7.90 -16.86
CA ILE A 119 -7.97 8.72 -15.75
C ILE A 119 -6.96 9.83 -15.40
N PHE A 120 -5.69 9.72 -15.81
CA PHE A 120 -4.75 10.84 -15.68
C PHE A 120 -5.24 12.11 -16.41
N HIS A 121 -6.11 11.94 -17.41
CA HIS A 121 -6.75 13.01 -18.16
C HIS A 121 -8.20 13.32 -17.72
N ASN A 122 -8.83 12.48 -16.89
CA ASN A 122 -10.21 12.65 -16.37
C ASN A 122 -10.27 12.27 -14.89
N GLU A 123 -10.62 13.21 -14.00
CA GLU A 123 -10.60 13.11 -12.53
C GLU A 123 -11.49 12.01 -11.90
N LYS A 124 -11.20 10.73 -12.12
CA LYS A 124 -11.79 9.63 -11.34
C LYS A 124 -10.78 8.96 -10.40
N ASP A 125 -11.32 8.31 -9.38
CA ASP A 125 -10.84 8.31 -8.00
C ASP A 125 -9.43 7.70 -7.79
N ILE A 126 -9.13 6.52 -8.36
CA ILE A 126 -7.90 5.80 -8.00
C ILE A 126 -6.59 6.54 -8.37
N THR A 127 -6.56 7.28 -9.48
CA THR A 127 -5.39 8.09 -9.86
C THR A 127 -5.15 9.24 -8.89
N ASN A 128 -6.21 9.85 -8.36
CA ASN A 128 -6.10 10.89 -7.34
C ASN A 128 -5.57 10.32 -6.03
N GLU A 129 -5.89 9.06 -5.74
CA GLU A 129 -5.49 8.41 -4.50
C GLU A 129 -3.99 8.08 -4.55
N PHE A 130 -3.50 7.60 -5.70
CA PHE A 130 -2.06 7.46 -5.94
C PHE A 130 -1.33 8.81 -5.87
N LYS A 131 -1.86 9.88 -6.47
CA LYS A 131 -1.27 11.23 -6.40
C LYS A 131 -1.18 11.73 -4.95
N LYS A 132 -2.25 11.57 -4.17
CA LYS A 132 -2.27 11.95 -2.74
C LYS A 132 -1.30 11.08 -1.93
N ALA A 133 -1.25 9.76 -2.17
CA ALA A 133 -0.33 8.86 -1.50
C ALA A 133 1.12 9.30 -1.72
N ILE A 134 1.52 9.56 -2.97
CA ILE A 134 2.85 10.06 -3.34
C ILE A 134 3.13 11.40 -2.65
N GLN A 135 2.18 12.33 -2.64
CA GLN A 135 2.36 13.63 -2.01
C GLN A 135 2.52 13.50 -0.48
N TYR A 136 1.67 12.71 0.18
CA TYR A 136 1.77 12.49 1.62
C TYR A 136 3.04 11.74 2.01
N TRP A 137 3.52 10.83 1.17
CA TRP A 137 4.82 10.19 1.35
C TRP A 137 5.96 11.21 1.38
N LYS A 138 6.01 12.10 0.38
CA LYS A 138 7.01 13.17 0.28
C LYS A 138 6.93 14.17 1.42
N ASP A 139 5.71 14.48 1.88
CA ASP A 139 5.46 15.33 3.04
C ASP A 139 5.71 14.64 4.38
N LYS A 140 6.10 13.34 4.38
CA LYS A 140 6.27 12.49 5.58
C LYS A 140 5.00 12.39 6.44
N LYS A 141 3.83 12.56 5.83
CA LYS A 141 2.51 12.37 6.44
C LYS A 141 2.12 10.90 6.32
N TYR A 142 2.84 10.04 7.02
CA TYR A 142 2.77 8.58 6.86
C TYR A 142 1.39 7.99 7.13
N GLU A 143 0.66 8.49 8.12
CA GLU A 143 -0.73 8.08 8.39
C GLU A 143 -1.65 8.39 7.21
N LEU A 144 -1.64 9.63 6.73
CA LEU A 144 -2.45 10.02 5.57
C LEU A 144 -2.05 9.26 4.31
N CYS A 145 -0.75 8.98 4.14
CA CYS A 145 -0.26 8.12 3.07
C CYS A 145 -0.84 6.71 3.19
N GLY A 146 -0.76 6.10 4.38
CA GLY A 146 -1.38 4.81 4.69
C GLY A 146 -2.86 4.79 4.33
N VAL A 147 -3.63 5.81 4.71
CA VAL A 147 -5.06 5.94 4.36
C VAL A 147 -5.27 5.89 2.84
N GLN A 148 -4.44 6.59 2.05
CA GLN A 148 -4.57 6.54 0.59
C GLN A 148 -4.21 5.16 0.04
N VAL A 149 -3.15 4.52 0.55
CA VAL A 149 -2.78 3.15 0.17
C VAL A 149 -3.91 2.17 0.48
N GLY A 150 -4.54 2.31 1.64
CA GLY A 150 -5.70 1.49 2.02
C GLY A 150 -6.88 1.70 1.08
N LYS A 151 -7.20 2.95 0.72
CA LYS A 151 -8.25 3.26 -0.26
C LYS A 151 -7.96 2.68 -1.64
N ILE A 152 -6.71 2.77 -2.11
CA ILE A 152 -6.28 2.16 -3.38
C ILE A 152 -6.51 0.66 -3.33
N VAL A 153 -6.07 0.00 -2.27
CA VAL A 153 -6.27 -1.45 -2.08
C VAL A 153 -7.76 -1.78 -2.03
N GLY A 154 -8.57 -1.00 -1.30
CA GLY A 154 -10.02 -1.16 -1.23
C GLY A 154 -10.66 -1.15 -2.62
N VAL A 155 -10.37 -0.13 -3.44
CA VAL A 155 -10.89 -0.02 -4.82
C VAL A 155 -10.43 -1.18 -5.69
N LEU A 156 -9.18 -1.64 -5.54
CA LEU A 156 -8.64 -2.76 -6.33
C LEU A 156 -9.18 -4.15 -5.90
N LEU A 157 -9.87 -4.23 -4.76
CA LEU A 157 -10.49 -5.46 -4.26
C LEU A 157 -11.97 -5.61 -4.65
N GLU A 158 -12.61 -4.54 -5.12
CA GLU A 158 -13.99 -4.53 -5.65
C GLU A 158 -14.08 -5.12 -7.06
#